data_AF-A0A5C5U0K3-F1
#
_entry.id   AF-A0A5C5U0K3-F1
#
_cell.length_a   1.000
_cell.length_b   1.000
_cell.length_c   1.000
_cell.angle_alpha   90.00
_cell.angle_beta   90.00
_cell.angle_gamma   90.00
#
_symmetry.space_group_name_H-M   'P 1'
#
loop_
_entity.id
_entity.type
_entity.pdbx_description
1 polymer ?
#
loop_
_entity_poly.entity_id
_entity_poly.type
_entity_poly.pdbx_seq_one_letter_code
_entity_poly.pdbx_strand_id
1 'polypeptide(L)'
;MAFLSEAEIESAMLDQLRALGYSIEREEDIGPDGHRPERESLDEVVLRRRVEDAVARLNPGLPPETQQDSIRRVVQAVRASRLDAHDPHGLISGTLRISDAQAFLKERDL
;
A
#
# COMPACT_ATOMS: atom_id res chain seq x y z
N MET A 1 7.12 30.55 -12.94
CA MET A 1 7.33 29.47 -11.97
C MET A 1 6.78 28.21 -12.60
N ALA A 2 7.62 27.20 -12.83
CA ALA A 2 7.14 25.92 -13.33
C ALA A 2 6.45 25.21 -12.16
N PHE A 3 5.13 25.08 -12.24
CA PHE A 3 4.38 24.22 -11.33
C PHE A 3 4.46 22.81 -11.89
N LEU A 4 5.01 21.88 -11.10
CA LEU A 4 4.87 20.46 -11.36
C LEU A 4 3.41 20.08 -11.11
N SER A 5 2.80 19.46 -12.11
CA SER A 5 1.48 18.87 -11.98
C SER A 5 1.53 17.58 -11.14
N GLU A 6 0.40 17.21 -10.54
CA GLU A 6 0.26 15.94 -9.81
C GLU A 6 0.63 14.74 -10.69
N ALA A 7 0.28 14.80 -11.99
CA ALA A 7 0.62 13.76 -12.96
C ALA A 7 2.14 13.64 -13.19
N GLU A 8 2.87 14.75 -13.23
CA GLU A 8 4.34 14.73 -13.36
C GLU A 8 5.02 14.17 -12.10
N ILE A 9 4.49 14.51 -10.92
CA ILE A 9 4.99 13.99 -9.64
C ILE A 9 4.70 12.49 -9.53
N GLU A 10 3.49 12.05 -9.87
CA GLU A 10 3.09 10.65 -9.89
C GLU A 10 4.01 9.83 -10.81
N SER A 11 4.21 10.30 -12.06
CA SER A 11 5.09 9.62 -13.01
C SER A 11 6.52 9.49 -12.48
N ALA A 12 7.08 10.56 -11.90
CA ALA A 12 8.43 10.54 -11.34
C ALA A 12 8.56 9.58 -10.14
N MET A 13 7.52 9.44 -9.32
CA MET A 13 7.50 8.50 -8.20
C MET A 13 7.38 7.05 -8.68
N LEU A 14 6.50 6.80 -9.66
CA LEU A 14 6.35 5.48 -10.27
C LEU A 14 7.68 5.03 -10.91
N ASP A 15 8.39 5.91 -11.61
CA ASP A 15 9.69 5.58 -12.19
C ASP A 15 10.74 5.21 -11.14
N GLN A 16 10.74 5.88 -9.98
CA GLN A 16 11.61 5.52 -8.86
C GLN A 16 11.26 4.15 -8.27
N LEU A 17 9.98 3.88 -8.06
CA LEU A 17 9.52 2.56 -7.58
C LEU A 17 9.90 1.46 -8.56
N ARG A 18 9.76 1.70 -9.88
CA ARG A 18 10.19 0.75 -10.90
C ARG A 18 11.70 0.50 -10.83
N ALA A 19 12.51 1.54 -10.63
CA ALA A 19 13.95 1.41 -10.47
C ALA A 19 14.35 0.59 -9.23
N LEU A 20 13.54 0.60 -8.18
CA LEU A 20 13.69 -0.23 -6.98
C LEU A 20 13.19 -1.68 -7.17
N GLY A 21 12.65 -2.02 -8.35
CA GLY A 21 12.14 -3.35 -8.67
C GLY A 21 10.68 -3.58 -8.30
N TYR A 22 9.93 -2.53 -7.94
CA TYR A 22 8.49 -2.65 -7.73
C TYR A 22 7.77 -2.80 -9.08
N SER A 23 6.80 -3.72 -9.11
CA SER A 23 5.88 -3.87 -10.24
C SER A 23 4.76 -2.84 -10.12
N ILE A 24 4.45 -2.17 -11.23
CA ILE A 24 3.35 -1.21 -11.32
C ILE A 24 2.23 -1.90 -12.06
N GLU A 25 1.07 -2.00 -11.41
CA GLU A 25 -0.14 -2.60 -11.97
C GLU A 25 -1.22 -1.53 -12.06
N ARG A 26 -2.15 -1.69 -13.01
CA ARG A 26 -3.22 -0.75 -13.27
C ARG A 26 -4.58 -1.40 -13.08
N GLU A 27 -5.60 -0.58 -12.81
CA GLU A 27 -6.96 -1.07 -12.62
C GLU A 27 -7.51 -1.82 -13.84
N GLU A 28 -7.12 -1.40 -15.05
CA GLU A 28 -7.42 -2.10 -16.31
C GLU A 28 -6.88 -3.54 -16.35
N ASP A 29 -5.86 -3.86 -15.55
CA ASP A 29 -5.28 -5.18 -15.48
C ASP A 29 -5.78 -5.94 -14.26
N ILE A 30 -5.69 -5.37 -13.05
CA ILE A 30 -5.94 -6.08 -11.78
C ILE A 30 -7.32 -5.85 -11.17
N GLY A 31 -8.10 -4.92 -11.72
CA GLY A 31 -9.45 -4.61 -11.26
C GLY A 31 -10.43 -5.77 -11.45
N PRO A 32 -11.64 -5.67 -10.88
CA PRO A 32 -12.64 -6.74 -10.97
C PRO A 32 -13.04 -7.08 -12.41
N ASP A 33 -13.04 -6.08 -13.28
CA ASP A 33 -13.32 -6.21 -14.71
C ASP A 33 -12.04 -6.16 -15.58
N GLY A 34 -10.86 -6.29 -14.96
CA GLY A 34 -9.57 -6.16 -15.63
C GLY A 34 -9.18 -7.39 -16.46
N HIS A 35 -8.08 -7.28 -17.21
CA HIS A 35 -7.55 -8.39 -18.02
C HIS A 35 -7.10 -9.59 -17.20
N ARG A 36 -6.65 -9.36 -15.97
CA ARG A 36 -6.22 -10.36 -14.98
C ARG A 36 -6.82 -10.01 -13.63
N PRO A 37 -8.11 -10.30 -13.42
CA PRO A 37 -8.80 -9.84 -12.23
C PRO A 37 -8.17 -10.47 -10.98
N GLU A 38 -7.57 -9.61 -10.16
CA GLU A 38 -6.99 -9.98 -8.87
C GLU A 38 -7.84 -9.50 -7.71
N ARG A 39 -8.67 -8.49 -7.94
CA ARG A 39 -9.70 -8.00 -7.03
C ARG A 39 -11.03 -8.63 -7.39
N GLU A 40 -11.81 -9.03 -6.39
CA GLU A 40 -13.21 -9.41 -6.62
C GLU A 40 -14.13 -8.18 -6.64
N SER A 41 -13.69 -7.07 -6.06
CA SER A 41 -14.42 -5.81 -6.02
C SER A 41 -13.50 -4.62 -5.74
N LEU A 42 -13.93 -3.41 -6.11
CA LEU A 42 -13.17 -2.16 -5.93
C LEU A 42 -12.95 -1.76 -4.46
N ASP A 43 -13.75 -2.31 -3.54
CA ASP A 43 -13.60 -2.06 -2.10
C ASP A 43 -12.51 -2.91 -1.45
N GLU A 44 -12.04 -3.94 -2.15
CA GLU A 44 -11.01 -4.84 -1.69
C GLU A 44 -9.66 -4.12 -1.67
N VAL A 45 -9.04 -3.98 -0.51
CA VAL A 45 -7.74 -3.29 -0.34
C VAL A 45 -6.54 -4.24 -0.31
N VAL A 46 -6.80 -5.54 -0.13
CA VAL A 46 -5.77 -6.57 -0.09
C VAL A 46 -5.94 -7.48 -1.30
N LEU A 47 -4.90 -7.62 -2.11
CA LEU A 47 -4.85 -8.60 -3.19
C LEU A 47 -4.58 -9.98 -2.60
N ARG A 48 -5.66 -10.73 -2.31
CA ARG A 48 -5.57 -11.99 -1.54
C ARG A 48 -4.59 -13.00 -2.12
N ARG A 49 -4.67 -13.26 -3.44
CA ARG A 49 -3.79 -14.22 -4.12
C ARG A 49 -2.31 -13.86 -3.98
N ARG A 50 -1.95 -12.58 -4.16
CA ARG A 50 -0.56 -12.13 -4.00
C ARG A 50 -0.05 -12.31 -2.58
N VAL A 51 -0.91 -12.10 -1.58
CA VAL A 51 -0.55 -12.34 -0.17
C VAL A 51 -0.36 -13.82 0.10
N GLU A 52 -1.26 -14.68 -0.39
CA GLU A 52 -1.15 -16.13 -0.27
C GLU A 52 0.16 -16.65 -0.90
N ASP A 53 0.45 -16.24 -2.13
CA ASP A 53 1.68 -16.59 -2.84
C ASP A 53 2.94 -16.08 -2.13
N ALA A 54 2.89 -14.87 -1.56
CA ALA A 54 3.99 -14.31 -0.79
C ALA A 54 4.22 -15.09 0.51
N VAL A 55 3.15 -15.44 1.24
CA VAL A 55 3.25 -16.21 2.48
C VAL A 55 3.80 -17.61 2.20
N ALA A 56 3.31 -18.28 1.15
CA ALA A 56 3.81 -19.58 0.73
C ALA A 56 5.28 -19.53 0.30
N ARG A 57 5.67 -18.51 -0.49
CA ARG A 57 7.05 -18.32 -0.95
C ARG A 57 8.02 -18.03 0.20
N LEU A 58 7.61 -17.22 1.18
CA LEU A 58 8.45 -16.88 2.33
C LEU A 58 8.50 -18.00 3.37
N ASN A 59 7.46 -18.86 3.43
CA ASN A 59 7.32 -19.88 4.47
C ASN A 59 7.03 -21.29 3.91
N PRO A 60 7.87 -21.82 3.00
CA PRO A 60 7.60 -23.10 2.33
C PRO A 60 7.56 -24.31 3.28
N GLY A 61 8.20 -24.20 4.45
CA GLY A 61 8.24 -25.26 5.46
C GLY A 61 7.12 -25.24 6.49
N LEU A 62 6.23 -24.24 6.47
CA LEU A 62 5.13 -24.15 7.42
C LEU A 62 3.91 -24.96 6.98
N PRO A 63 3.20 -25.62 7.90
CA PRO A 63 1.94 -26.27 7.59
C PRO A 63 0.93 -25.31 6.96
N PRO A 64 0.05 -25.78 6.05
CA PRO A 64 -0.96 -24.96 5.40
C PRO A 64 -1.84 -24.18 6.39
N GLU A 65 -2.19 -24.78 7.52
CA GLU A 65 -3.00 -24.15 8.56
C GLU A 65 -2.32 -22.90 9.15
N THR A 66 -1.01 -22.96 9.39
CA THR A 66 -0.23 -21.83 9.92
C THR A 66 -0.06 -20.72 8.89
N GLN A 67 0.06 -21.07 7.61
CA GLN A 67 0.08 -20.09 6.53
C GLN A 67 -1.27 -19.35 6.45
N GLN A 68 -2.38 -20.08 6.53
CA GLN A 68 -3.73 -19.52 6.55
C GLN A 68 -3.96 -18.60 7.75
N ASP A 69 -3.48 -18.97 8.94
CA ASP A 69 -3.51 -18.09 10.12
C ASP A 69 -2.73 -16.80 9.91
N SER A 70 -1.55 -16.88 9.28
CA SER A 70 -0.72 -15.73 8.98
C SER A 70 -1.41 -14.79 7.99
N ILE A 71 -2.00 -15.34 6.93
CA ILE A 71 -2.79 -14.60 5.93
C ILE A 71 -3.97 -13.89 6.62
N ARG A 72 -4.72 -14.59 7.47
CA ARG A 72 -5.84 -14.00 8.23
C ARG A 72 -5.40 -12.81 9.07
N ARG A 73 -4.28 -12.93 9.79
CA ARG A 73 -3.73 -11.84 10.62
C ARG A 73 -3.31 -10.64 9.78
N VAL A 74 -2.65 -10.86 8.64
CA VAL A 74 -2.22 -9.80 7.72
C VAL A 74 -3.44 -9.04 7.17
N VAL A 75 -4.45 -9.75 6.69
CA VAL A 75 -5.68 -9.13 6.16
C VAL A 75 -6.41 -8.32 7.25
N GLN A 76 -6.50 -8.86 8.46
CA GLN A 76 -7.14 -8.17 9.58
C GLN A 76 -6.38 -6.89 9.98
N ALA A 77 -5.05 -6.92 9.99
CA ALA A 77 -4.23 -5.76 10.30
C ALA A 77 -4.45 -4.62 9.28
N VAL A 78 -4.48 -4.94 7.98
CA VAL A 78 -4.73 -3.94 6.92
C VAL A 78 -6.14 -3.34 7.03
N ARG A 79 -7.13 -4.16 7.39
CA ARG A 79 -8.50 -3.67 7.62
C ARG A 79 -8.57 -2.72 8.82
N ALA A 80 -7.87 -3.04 9.91
CA ALA A 80 -7.79 -2.18 11.08
C ALA A 80 -7.10 -0.85 10.77
N SER A 81 -5.98 -0.87 10.04
CA SER A 81 -5.28 0.37 9.66
C SER A 81 -6.10 1.28 8.75
N ARG A 82 -7.06 0.74 7.98
CA ARG A 82 -8.00 1.55 7.18
C ARG A 82 -9.00 2.32 8.05
N LEU A 83 -9.38 1.78 9.22
CA LEU A 83 -10.26 2.49 10.15
C LEU A 83 -9.54 3.65 10.84
N ASP A 84 -8.23 3.52 11.05
CA ASP A 84 -7.39 4.58 11.62
C ASP A 84 -7.03 5.67 10.58
N ALA A 85 -6.96 5.31 9.29
CA ALA A 85 -6.65 6.22 8.19
C ALA A 85 -7.93 6.78 7.52
N HIS A 86 -8.62 7.72 8.19
CA HIS A 86 -9.85 8.32 7.68
C HIS A 86 -9.64 9.34 6.53
N ASP A 87 -8.40 9.65 6.11
CA ASP A 87 -8.17 10.49 4.93
C ASP A 87 -6.74 10.30 4.34
N PRO A 88 -6.52 9.30 3.48
CA PRO A 88 -5.22 9.08 2.85
C PRO A 88 -4.87 10.19 1.83
N HIS A 89 -5.86 10.86 1.22
CA HIS A 89 -5.62 11.94 0.26
C HIS A 89 -5.27 13.25 0.97
N GLY A 90 -5.86 13.51 2.13
CA GLY A 90 -5.51 14.61 3.02
C GLY A 90 -4.04 14.57 3.44
N LEU A 91 -3.47 13.40 3.73
CA LEU A 91 -2.06 13.27 4.14
C LEU A 91 -1.05 13.59 3.04
N ILE A 92 -1.41 13.41 1.75
CA ILE A 92 -0.51 13.68 0.62
C ILE A 92 -0.65 15.13 0.14
N SER A 93 -1.87 15.69 0.18
CA SER A 93 -2.14 17.03 -0.35
C SER A 93 -2.25 18.13 0.72
N GLY A 94 -2.38 17.80 2.01
CA GLY A 94 -2.72 18.75 3.07
C GLY A 94 -2.03 18.44 4.39
N THR A 95 -1.17 19.37 4.83
CA THR A 95 -0.69 19.49 6.22
C THR A 95 0.44 18.57 6.70
N LEU A 96 1.53 18.51 5.95
CA LEU A 96 2.84 18.74 6.60
C LEU A 96 3.34 20.13 6.21
N ARG A 97 2.88 21.15 6.95
CA ARG A 97 3.69 22.36 7.03
C ARG A 97 4.97 21.94 7.71
N ILE A 98 6.10 22.16 7.06
CA ILE A 98 7.45 21.82 7.54
C ILE A 98 7.75 22.42 8.94
N SER A 99 6.91 23.35 9.42
CA SER A 99 6.94 23.85 10.80
C SER A 99 6.61 22.82 11.89
N ASP A 100 5.88 21.74 11.58
CA ASP A 100 5.38 20.81 12.63
C ASP A 100 6.29 19.59 12.84
N ALA A 101 7.26 19.37 11.94
CA ALA A 101 8.27 18.32 12.11
C ALA A 101 9.21 18.58 13.32
N GLN A 102 9.34 19.83 13.76
CA GLN A 102 10.11 20.17 14.96
C GLN A 102 9.37 19.87 16.26
N ALA A 103 8.04 19.79 16.25
CA ALA A 103 7.25 19.42 17.44
C ALA A 103 7.31 17.92 17.70
N PHE A 104 7.25 17.11 16.65
CA PHE A 104 7.26 15.64 16.76
C PHE A 104 8.62 15.06 17.21
N LEU A 105 9.73 15.78 16.96
CA LEU A 105 11.06 15.41 17.45
C LEU A 105 11.36 15.89 18.87
N LYS A 106 10.57 16.81 19.43
CA LYS A 106 10.76 17.35 20.78
C LYS A 106 10.03 16.57 21.87
N GLU A 107 9.07 15.73 21.49
CA GLU A 107 8.26 14.91 22.41
C GLU A 107 8.82 13.50 22.60
N ARG A 108 9.93 13.17 21.92
CA ARG A 108 10.74 11.97 22.17
C ARG A 108 12.12 12.38 22.61
N ASP A 109 12.24 12.66 23.91
CA ASP A 109 13.46 13.06 24.61
C ASP A 109 14.75 12.39 24.07
N LEU A 110 15.60 13.23 23.49
CA LEU A 110 17.05 13.22 23.63
C LEU A 110 17.48 14.62 24.07
#